data_AF-A0A0W8FIC7-F1
#
_entry.id   AF-A0A0W8FIC7-F1
#
_cell.length_a   1.000
_cell.length_b   1.000
_cell.length_c   1.000
_cell.angle_alpha   90.00
_cell.angle_beta   90.00
_cell.angle_gamma   90.00
#
_symmetry.space_group_name_H-M   'P 1'
#
loop_
_entity.id
_entity.type
_entity.pdbx_description
1 polymer ?
#
loop_
_entity_poly.entity_id
_entity_poly.type
_entity_poly.pdbx_seq_one_letter_code
_entity_poly.pdbx_strand_id
1 'polypeptide(L)'
;MMTALLETRDVRYRYPHGPEALRGASIRIVQGSKTALVGPNGAGKSTLLLMLNGMIRPDSGEVLFEGRSLSYDARSLRELRRRVGFVFQNPDVQIIAPTVEQDVAFGPANLGLPPDGVKRAVQDALASVGLSGCEKRPPHHLSGGEKKRVAIAGILAMNPDLLVFDEPTSSLDPASSEEIMELLDELVAAGRTIVISTHDVELAYRWADTVVLMEQGMVLASGSPGDAFSDHALLRAARLKPPWVLDLYNELILRNVIERGIPPKSVLEFTDLIERNTRGHLPQDEPGRVYVCDADATGGDEIRALIGAGIVDHVGAMGSRAKEFANREVILLDFTYGVIDKCILKALIGESSLIITTGGMIDHVHRRIREYSLESGRMLAAIPLGGRREAQMSGEPIVW
;
A
#
# COMPACT_ATOMS: atom_id res chain seq x y z
N MET A 1 0.92 22.83 -7.32
CA MET A 1 2.24 22.26 -6.97
C MET A 1 2.03 21.23 -5.87
N MET A 2 2.66 20.06 -5.96
CA MET A 2 2.59 19.06 -4.88
C MET A 2 3.32 19.59 -3.63
N THR A 3 2.58 19.78 -2.55
CA THR A 3 3.08 20.29 -1.27
C THR A 3 3.77 19.16 -0.52
N ALA A 4 4.97 19.41 0.00
CA ALA A 4 5.61 18.45 0.89
C ALA A 4 4.96 18.51 2.27
N LEU A 5 4.56 17.34 2.76
CA LEU A 5 4.06 17.19 4.12
C LEU A 5 5.23 17.18 5.11
N LEU A 6 6.32 16.50 4.76
CA LEU A 6 7.51 16.37 5.61
C LEU A 6 8.79 16.35 4.77
N GLU A 7 9.84 17.04 5.24
CA GLU A 7 11.14 17.12 4.59
C GLU A 7 12.26 16.93 5.61
N THR A 8 13.39 16.36 5.19
CA THR A 8 14.65 16.44 5.91
C THR A 8 15.70 17.14 5.05
N ARG A 9 16.55 17.96 5.66
CA ARG A 9 17.63 18.67 4.96
C ARG A 9 18.95 18.48 5.69
N ASP A 10 19.88 17.81 5.00
CA ASP A 10 21.24 17.47 5.47
C ASP A 10 21.26 16.94 6.91
N VAL A 11 20.29 16.06 7.27
CA VAL A 11 20.22 15.59 8.66
C VAL A 11 21.36 14.62 8.96
N ARG A 12 22.05 14.87 10.06
CA ARG A 12 23.13 14.02 10.59
C ARG A 12 22.80 13.56 11.98
N TYR A 13 23.19 12.33 12.31
CA TYR A 13 22.98 11.80 13.65
C TYR A 13 23.89 10.63 13.98
N ARG A 14 24.38 10.61 15.21
CA ARG A 14 25.20 9.55 15.78
C ARG A 14 24.60 9.04 17.08
N TYR A 15 24.41 7.72 17.18
CA TYR A 15 24.05 7.10 18.46
C TYR A 15 25.22 7.19 19.46
N PRO A 16 24.93 7.29 20.78
CA PRO A 16 25.97 7.24 21.80
C PRO A 16 26.88 6.03 21.63
N HIS A 17 28.19 6.25 21.53
CA HIS A 17 29.21 5.22 21.32
C HIS A 17 29.06 4.39 20.03
N GLY A 18 28.23 4.84 19.08
CA GLY A 18 27.99 4.17 17.82
C GLY A 18 28.60 4.89 16.60
N PRO A 19 28.54 4.25 15.43
CA PRO A 19 28.82 4.92 14.17
C PRO A 19 27.77 6.01 13.90
N GLU A 20 28.13 6.98 13.06
CA GLU A 20 27.17 7.95 12.53
C GLU A 20 26.14 7.21 11.67
N ALA A 21 24.88 7.27 12.11
CA ALA A 21 23.77 6.54 11.51
C ALA A 21 23.13 7.30 10.34
N LEU A 22 23.21 8.64 10.33
CA LEU A 22 22.80 9.50 9.22
C LEU A 22 23.89 10.52 8.92
N ARG A 23 24.20 10.71 7.64
CA ARG A 23 25.36 11.48 7.14
C ARG A 23 24.94 12.51 6.10
N GLY A 24 23.94 13.32 6.42
CA GLY A 24 23.44 14.37 5.53
C GLY A 24 22.23 13.93 4.71
N ALA A 25 21.36 13.11 5.30
CA ALA A 25 20.20 12.57 4.60
C ALA A 25 19.16 13.67 4.30
N SER A 26 18.76 13.80 3.03
CA SER A 26 17.72 14.74 2.60
C SER A 26 16.65 13.99 1.84
N ILE A 27 15.40 14.04 2.33
CA ILE A 27 14.25 13.42 1.68
C ILE A 27 13.05 14.36 1.69
N ARG A 28 12.11 14.14 0.78
CA ARG A 28 10.86 14.89 0.65
C ARG A 28 9.69 13.92 0.53
N ILE A 29 8.71 14.07 1.43
CA ILE A 29 7.50 13.23 1.47
C ILE A 29 6.32 14.10 1.05
N VAL A 30 5.71 13.74 -0.08
CA VAL A 30 4.58 14.46 -0.66
C VAL A 30 3.28 13.98 -0.03
N GLN A 31 2.36 14.89 0.29
CA GLN A 31 1.06 14.54 0.84
C GLN A 31 0.29 13.61 -0.12
N GLY A 32 -0.32 12.55 0.41
CA GLY A 32 -1.10 11.56 -0.35
C GLY A 32 -0.27 10.63 -1.23
N SER A 33 1.07 10.62 -1.06
CA SER A 33 1.97 9.74 -1.81
C SER A 33 2.43 8.52 -1.01
N LYS A 34 2.92 7.52 -1.73
CA LYS A 34 3.61 6.33 -1.21
C LYS A 34 5.11 6.49 -1.37
N THR A 35 5.84 6.54 -0.25
CA THR A 35 7.30 6.61 -0.25
C THR A 35 7.91 5.35 0.36
N ALA A 36 8.90 4.75 -0.31
CA ALA A 36 9.67 3.63 0.21
C ALA A 36 11.14 4.03 0.44
N LEU A 37 11.62 3.88 1.68
CA LEU A 37 13.05 3.91 2.01
C LEU A 37 13.62 2.52 1.81
N VAL A 38 14.56 2.37 0.88
CA VAL A 38 15.13 1.08 0.47
C VAL A 38 16.62 1.06 0.70
N GLY A 39 17.12 -0.04 1.25
CA GLY A 39 18.54 -0.20 1.50
C GLY A 39 18.81 -1.37 2.43
N PRO A 40 20.08 -1.75 2.61
CA PRO A 40 20.46 -2.89 3.44
C PRO A 40 20.24 -2.58 4.94
N ASN A 41 20.37 -3.61 5.77
CA ASN A 41 20.37 -3.43 7.22
C ASN A 41 21.53 -2.51 7.62
N GLY A 42 21.26 -1.57 8.53
CA GLY A 42 22.23 -0.54 8.93
C GLY A 42 22.39 0.64 7.97
N ALA A 43 21.56 0.75 6.92
CA ALA A 43 21.60 1.90 6.01
C ALA A 43 21.12 3.24 6.62
N GLY A 44 20.55 3.23 7.82
CA GLY A 44 20.00 4.41 8.49
C GLY A 44 18.49 4.60 8.31
N LYS A 45 17.78 3.67 7.65
CA LYS A 45 16.33 3.74 7.37
C LYS A 45 15.50 3.98 8.64
N SER A 46 15.58 3.08 9.61
CA SER A 46 14.84 3.18 10.88
C SER A 46 15.19 4.46 11.65
N THR A 47 16.47 4.86 11.66
CA THR A 47 16.89 6.12 12.29
C THR A 47 16.26 7.33 11.62
N LEU A 48 16.21 7.36 10.28
CA LEU A 48 15.54 8.42 9.54
C LEU A 48 14.03 8.43 9.83
N LEU A 49 13.37 7.26 9.83
CA LEU A 49 11.96 7.15 10.17
C LEU A 49 11.64 7.68 11.57
N LEU A 50 12.47 7.36 12.57
CA LEU A 50 12.31 7.87 13.95
C LEU A 50 12.43 9.39 14.04
N MET A 51 13.21 10.03 13.15
CA MET A 51 13.27 11.49 13.06
C MET A 51 12.01 12.11 12.47
N LEU A 52 11.32 11.42 11.55
CA LEU A 52 10.10 11.95 10.93
C LEU A 52 8.99 12.16 11.98
N ASN A 53 8.94 11.34 13.03
CA ASN A 53 8.01 11.51 14.15
C ASN A 53 8.62 12.22 15.39
N GLY A 54 9.82 12.79 15.23
CA GLY A 54 10.51 13.51 16.30
C GLY A 54 10.80 12.65 17.55
N MET A 55 10.97 11.33 17.40
CA MET A 55 11.46 10.46 18.47
C MET A 55 12.98 10.65 18.68
N ILE A 56 13.69 10.94 17.59
CA ILE A 56 15.11 11.30 17.60
C ILE A 56 15.25 12.73 17.03
N ARG A 57 16.12 13.51 17.66
CA ARG A 57 16.54 14.83 17.16
C ARG A 57 17.84 14.68 16.38
N PRO A 58 17.97 15.28 15.18
CA PRO A 58 19.24 15.29 14.47
C PRO A 58 20.30 16.12 15.21
N ASP A 59 21.56 15.73 15.09
CA ASP A 59 22.71 16.46 15.63
C ASP A 59 22.94 17.76 14.84
N SER A 60 22.70 17.72 13.52
CA SER A 60 22.71 18.87 12.61
C SER A 60 21.74 18.68 11.45
N GLY A 61 21.47 19.75 10.71
CA GLY A 61 20.42 19.78 9.68
C GLY A 61 19.05 20.08 10.27
N GLU A 62 18.00 19.95 9.47
CA GLU A 62 16.64 20.24 9.90
C GLU A 62 15.61 19.24 9.37
N VAL A 63 14.57 19.00 10.18
CA VAL A 63 13.35 18.32 9.77
C VAL A 63 12.26 19.37 9.67
N LEU A 64 11.55 19.42 8.56
CA LEU A 64 10.45 20.36 8.32
C LEU A 64 9.14 19.59 8.22
N PHE A 65 8.11 20.13 8.83
CA PHE A 65 6.74 19.64 8.70
C PHE A 65 5.89 20.79 8.15
N GLU A 66 5.23 20.55 7.01
CA GLU A 66 4.49 21.58 6.25
C GLU A 66 5.32 22.85 5.97
N GLY A 67 6.60 22.65 5.63
CA GLY A 67 7.55 23.72 5.33
C GLY A 67 8.08 24.50 6.54
N ARG A 68 7.76 24.09 7.78
CA ARG A 68 8.26 24.73 9.01
C ARG A 68 9.22 23.81 9.75
N SER A 69 10.38 24.32 10.15
CA SER A 69 11.37 23.55 10.92
C SER A 69 10.77 23.10 12.27
N LEU A 70 10.97 21.82 12.61
CA LEU A 70 10.45 21.23 13.83
C LEU A 70 11.13 21.80 15.08
N SER A 71 10.32 22.22 16.03
CA SER A 71 10.77 22.49 17.39
C SER A 71 10.68 21.21 18.22
N TYR A 72 11.72 20.94 19.02
CA TYR A 72 11.85 19.72 19.82
C TYR A 72 11.41 19.93 21.29
N ASP A 73 10.53 20.89 21.53
CA ASP A 73 9.86 21.06 22.82
C ASP A 73 8.64 20.12 22.94
N ALA A 74 8.18 19.91 24.17
CA ALA A 74 7.12 18.94 24.47
C ALA A 74 5.78 19.24 23.76
N ARG A 75 5.45 20.50 23.51
CA ARG A 75 4.19 20.88 22.85
C ARG A 75 4.26 20.57 21.36
N SER A 76 5.33 21.02 20.70
CA SER A 76 5.54 20.82 19.26
C SER A 76 5.63 19.33 18.90
N LEU A 77 6.34 18.53 19.70
CA LEU A 77 6.44 17.08 19.50
C LEU A 77 5.10 16.35 19.71
N ARG A 78 4.26 16.83 20.65
CA ARG A 78 2.92 16.27 20.85
C ARG A 78 2.02 16.54 19.66
N GLU A 79 2.08 17.74 19.09
CA GLU A 79 1.32 18.09 17.89
C GLU A 79 1.77 17.27 16.67
N LEU A 80 3.09 17.11 16.49
CA LEU A 80 3.66 16.26 15.45
C LEU A 80 3.17 14.82 15.56
N ARG A 81 3.29 14.21 16.75
CA ARG A 81 2.93 12.80 16.99
C ARG A 81 1.44 12.50 16.87
N ARG A 82 0.59 13.52 16.97
CA ARG A 82 -0.84 13.41 16.64
C ARG A 82 -1.06 13.27 15.13
N ARG A 83 -0.20 13.88 14.31
CA ARG A 83 -0.31 13.94 12.85
C ARG A 83 0.57 12.93 12.12
N VAL A 84 1.63 12.44 12.79
CA VAL A 84 2.57 11.44 12.28
C VAL A 84 2.48 10.18 13.13
N GLY A 85 1.80 9.18 12.60
CA GLY A 85 1.71 7.84 13.19
C GLY A 85 2.96 7.03 12.88
N PHE A 86 3.42 6.21 13.83
CA PHE A 86 4.59 5.34 13.63
C PHE A 86 4.24 3.91 14.05
N VAL A 87 4.49 2.95 13.17
CA VAL A 87 4.31 1.52 13.39
C VAL A 87 5.69 0.85 13.33
N PHE A 88 6.10 0.24 14.45
CA PHE A 88 7.38 -0.44 14.55
C PHE A 88 7.42 -1.76 13.76
N GLN A 89 8.65 -2.22 13.50
CA GLN A 89 8.90 -3.53 12.91
C GLN A 89 8.29 -4.65 13.75
N ASN A 90 8.61 -4.68 15.05
CA ASN A 90 8.05 -5.64 15.98
C ASN A 90 6.82 -5.06 16.70
N PRO A 91 5.59 -5.58 16.46
CA PRO A 91 4.40 -5.10 17.13
C PRO A 91 4.42 -5.33 18.65
N ASP A 92 5.16 -6.34 19.15
CA ASP A 92 5.26 -6.62 20.60
C ASP A 92 5.98 -5.50 21.38
N VAL A 93 6.72 -4.62 20.70
CA VAL A 93 7.35 -3.44 21.34
C VAL A 93 6.35 -2.30 21.53
N GLN A 94 5.26 -2.30 20.75
CA GLN A 94 4.28 -1.23 20.71
C GLN A 94 2.99 -1.57 21.48
N ILE A 95 2.58 -2.84 21.43
CA ILE A 95 1.39 -3.33 22.13
C ILE A 95 1.73 -3.54 23.61
N ILE A 96 1.04 -2.81 24.49
CA ILE A 96 1.35 -2.75 25.92
C ILE A 96 0.13 -3.04 26.80
N ALA A 97 -1.09 -2.94 26.28
CA ALA A 97 -2.29 -3.07 27.09
C ALA A 97 -2.77 -4.53 27.24
N PRO A 98 -3.52 -4.85 28.31
CA PRO A 98 -4.06 -6.20 28.55
C PRO A 98 -5.04 -6.71 27.48
N THR A 99 -5.78 -5.83 26.82
CA THR A 99 -6.73 -6.19 25.76
C THR A 99 -6.52 -5.34 24.51
N VAL A 100 -6.96 -5.87 23.36
CA VAL A 100 -6.91 -5.16 22.07
C VAL A 100 -7.61 -3.81 22.13
N GLU A 101 -8.82 -3.74 22.70
CA GLU A 101 -9.57 -2.49 22.85
C GLU A 101 -8.80 -1.45 23.68
N GLN A 102 -8.18 -1.88 24.78
CA GLN A 102 -7.42 -0.98 25.65
C GLN A 102 -6.16 -0.45 24.96
N ASP A 103 -5.51 -1.27 24.15
CA ASP A 103 -4.31 -0.89 23.41
C ASP A 103 -4.65 0.15 22.33
N VAL A 104 -5.69 -0.12 21.54
CA VAL A 104 -6.17 0.79 20.49
C VAL A 104 -6.72 2.10 21.08
N ALA A 105 -7.36 2.04 22.25
CA ALA A 105 -7.89 3.21 22.95
C ALA A 105 -6.79 4.14 23.50
N PHE A 106 -5.56 3.64 23.67
CA PHE A 106 -4.48 4.36 24.36
C PHE A 106 -4.15 5.70 23.70
N GLY A 107 -3.99 5.72 22.37
CA GLY A 107 -3.71 6.95 21.61
C GLY A 107 -4.83 7.98 21.73
N PRO A 108 -6.07 7.67 21.29
CA PRO A 108 -7.23 8.56 21.37
C PRO A 108 -7.50 9.11 22.77
N ALA A 109 -7.39 8.28 23.81
CA ALA A 109 -7.59 8.71 25.19
C ALA A 109 -6.54 9.75 25.61
N ASN A 110 -5.27 9.55 25.25
CA ASN A 110 -4.19 10.49 25.54
C ASN A 110 -4.26 11.79 24.71
N LEU A 111 -4.98 11.77 23.58
CA LEU A 111 -5.32 12.97 22.81
C LEU A 111 -6.50 13.76 23.43
N GLY A 112 -7.13 13.24 24.49
CA GLY A 112 -8.21 13.91 25.20
C GLY A 112 -9.58 13.77 24.55
N LEU A 113 -9.79 12.74 23.71
CA LEU A 113 -11.12 12.46 23.18
C LEU A 113 -12.09 12.06 24.32
N PRO A 114 -13.36 12.47 24.25
CA PRO A 114 -14.37 12.03 25.22
C PRO A 114 -14.59 10.51 25.13
N PRO A 115 -15.10 9.85 26.18
CA PRO A 115 -15.26 8.39 26.21
C PRO A 115 -16.00 7.80 24.99
N ASP A 116 -17.09 8.45 24.56
CA ASP A 116 -17.85 8.02 23.37
C ASP A 116 -17.08 8.22 22.06
N GLY A 117 -16.17 9.18 22.02
CA GLY A 117 -15.28 9.43 20.89
C GLY A 117 -14.16 8.39 20.82
N VAL A 118 -13.57 8.04 21.97
CA VAL A 118 -12.58 6.96 22.07
C VAL A 118 -13.19 5.63 21.62
N LYS A 119 -14.39 5.30 22.12
CA LYS A 119 -15.08 4.05 21.76
C LYS A 119 -15.33 3.95 20.25
N ARG A 120 -15.80 5.03 19.63
CA ARG A 120 -15.99 5.09 18.17
C ARG A 120 -14.68 4.92 17.41
N ALA A 121 -13.64 5.66 17.80
CA ALA A 121 -12.32 5.55 17.17
C ALA A 121 -11.74 4.13 17.24
N VAL A 122 -11.93 3.42 18.36
CA VAL A 122 -11.51 2.02 18.50
C VAL A 122 -12.29 1.10 17.58
N GLN A 123 -13.63 1.24 17.55
CA GLN A 123 -14.49 0.43 16.68
C GLN A 123 -14.14 0.62 15.20
N ASP A 124 -14.00 1.87 14.77
CA ASP A 124 -13.67 2.22 13.38
C ASP A 124 -12.27 1.70 13.00
N ALA A 125 -11.29 1.87 13.89
CA ALA A 125 -9.93 1.40 13.66
C ALA A 125 -9.86 -0.14 13.58
N LEU A 126 -10.52 -0.86 14.48
CA LEU A 126 -10.55 -2.33 14.44
C LEU A 126 -11.30 -2.85 13.22
N ALA A 127 -12.38 -2.21 12.81
CA ALA A 127 -13.08 -2.54 11.57
C ALA A 127 -12.18 -2.33 10.34
N SER A 128 -11.42 -1.22 10.29
CA SER A 128 -10.54 -0.91 9.18
C SER A 128 -9.41 -1.93 8.98
N VAL A 129 -8.97 -2.59 10.05
CA VAL A 129 -7.92 -3.63 9.97
C VAL A 129 -8.48 -5.05 9.98
N GLY A 130 -9.80 -5.23 9.89
CA GLY A 130 -10.44 -6.56 9.88
C GLY A 130 -10.36 -7.31 11.21
N LEU A 131 -10.38 -6.60 12.35
CA LEU A 131 -10.32 -7.17 13.70
C LEU A 131 -11.56 -6.88 14.56
N SER A 132 -12.70 -6.56 13.94
CA SER A 132 -13.98 -6.49 14.65
C SER A 132 -14.29 -7.80 15.38
N GLY A 133 -14.76 -7.73 16.62
CA GLY A 133 -15.00 -8.92 17.46
C GLY A 133 -13.77 -9.39 18.26
N CYS A 134 -12.58 -8.83 18.01
CA CYS A 134 -11.36 -9.15 18.75
C CYS A 134 -11.11 -8.21 19.95
N GLU A 135 -12.01 -7.28 20.25
CA GLU A 135 -11.83 -6.18 21.21
C GLU A 135 -11.33 -6.66 22.59
N LYS A 136 -11.91 -7.76 23.07
CA LYS A 136 -11.64 -8.31 24.41
C LYS A 136 -10.51 -9.35 24.42
N ARG A 137 -9.94 -9.69 23.26
CA ARG A 137 -8.87 -10.71 23.19
C ARG A 137 -7.60 -10.15 23.85
N PRO A 138 -6.89 -10.95 24.65
CA PRO A 138 -5.55 -10.60 25.09
C PRO A 138 -4.56 -10.61 23.91
N PRO A 139 -3.66 -9.62 23.77
CA PRO A 139 -2.77 -9.56 22.62
C PRO A 139 -1.82 -10.75 22.45
N HIS A 140 -1.46 -11.45 23.54
CA HIS A 140 -0.62 -12.65 23.47
C HIS A 140 -1.34 -13.88 22.88
N HIS A 141 -2.66 -13.84 22.72
CA HIS A 141 -3.45 -14.85 22.00
C HIS A 141 -3.59 -14.56 20.50
N LEU A 142 -2.98 -13.50 20.00
CA LEU A 142 -3.01 -13.11 18.60
C LEU A 142 -1.79 -13.67 17.86
N SER A 143 -1.99 -14.05 16.60
CA SER A 143 -0.94 -14.33 15.63
C SER A 143 -0.08 -13.09 15.34
N GLY A 144 1.10 -13.27 14.73
CA GLY A 144 1.98 -12.14 14.36
C GLY A 144 1.30 -11.12 13.44
N GLY A 145 0.53 -11.59 12.45
CA GLY A 145 -0.26 -10.74 11.55
C GLY A 145 -1.38 -9.98 12.27
N GLU A 146 -2.13 -10.65 13.15
CA GLU A 146 -3.15 -9.99 13.99
C GLU A 146 -2.52 -8.93 14.90
N LYS A 147 -1.38 -9.21 15.54
CA LYS A 147 -0.65 -8.21 16.34
C LYS A 147 -0.22 -7.01 15.49
N LYS A 148 0.31 -7.23 14.28
CA LYS A 148 0.68 -6.15 13.37
C LYS A 148 -0.55 -5.27 13.08
N ARG A 149 -1.70 -5.86 12.78
CA ARG A 149 -2.97 -5.14 12.58
C ARG A 149 -3.43 -4.36 13.81
N VAL A 150 -3.30 -4.91 15.02
CA VAL A 150 -3.61 -4.18 16.27
C VAL A 150 -2.71 -2.95 16.40
N ALA A 151 -1.40 -3.10 16.16
CA ALA A 151 -0.47 -1.97 16.21
C ALA A 151 -0.83 -0.88 15.18
N ILE A 152 -1.27 -1.27 13.98
CA ILE A 152 -1.77 -0.34 12.96
C ILE A 152 -3.07 0.32 13.43
N ALA A 153 -4.02 -0.43 13.96
CA ALA A 153 -5.30 0.09 14.46
C ALA A 153 -5.09 1.14 15.55
N GLY A 154 -4.18 0.92 16.51
CA GLY A 154 -3.87 1.91 17.55
C GLY A 154 -3.37 3.24 16.99
N ILE A 155 -2.64 3.20 15.87
CA ILE A 155 -2.21 4.40 15.16
C ILE A 155 -3.36 5.03 14.36
N LEU A 156 -4.15 4.23 13.65
CA LEU A 156 -5.31 4.71 12.87
C LEU A 156 -6.38 5.37 13.73
N ALA A 157 -6.59 4.89 14.95
CA ALA A 157 -7.54 5.47 15.89
C ALA A 157 -7.22 6.95 16.24
N MET A 158 -5.96 7.37 16.08
CA MET A 158 -5.54 8.77 16.26
C MET A 158 -5.79 9.66 15.03
N ASN A 159 -6.19 9.08 13.90
CA ASN A 159 -6.46 9.77 12.63
C ASN A 159 -5.28 10.62 12.09
N PRO A 160 -4.06 10.06 11.90
CA PRO A 160 -2.88 10.81 11.47
C PRO A 160 -2.89 11.16 9.97
N ASP A 161 -2.16 12.20 9.58
CA ASP A 161 -1.98 12.63 8.18
C ASP A 161 -0.90 11.79 7.44
N LEU A 162 0.12 11.37 8.20
CA LEU A 162 1.24 10.56 7.75
C LEU A 162 1.36 9.30 8.59
N LEU A 163 1.43 8.15 7.93
CA LEU A 163 1.72 6.86 8.55
C LEU A 163 3.14 6.43 8.16
N VAL A 164 3.96 6.14 9.16
CA VAL A 164 5.32 5.66 9.01
C VAL A 164 5.40 4.20 9.47
N PHE A 165 5.91 3.32 8.62
CA PHE A 165 6.07 1.91 8.93
C PHE A 165 7.53 1.50 8.80
N ASP A 166 8.09 0.92 9.87
CA ASP A 166 9.39 0.26 9.79
C ASP A 166 9.19 -1.22 9.46
N GLU A 167 9.57 -1.63 8.24
CA GLU A 167 9.35 -2.98 7.68
C GLU A 167 7.95 -3.56 7.98
N PRO A 168 6.89 -3.07 7.28
CA PRO A 168 5.50 -3.46 7.57
C PRO A 168 5.21 -4.94 7.34
N THR A 169 5.95 -5.60 6.45
CA THR A 169 5.75 -7.01 6.06
C THR A 169 6.77 -7.96 6.68
N SER A 170 7.71 -7.48 7.49
CA SER A 170 8.73 -8.35 8.08
C SER A 170 8.11 -9.38 9.03
N SER A 171 8.65 -10.60 9.02
CA SER A 171 8.22 -11.69 9.92
C SER A 171 6.77 -12.12 9.75
N LEU A 172 6.13 -11.76 8.63
CA LEU A 172 4.82 -12.24 8.23
C LEU A 172 4.96 -13.31 7.14
N ASP A 173 4.01 -14.23 7.09
CA ASP A 173 3.86 -15.11 5.95
C ASP A 173 3.40 -14.32 4.70
N PRO A 174 3.52 -14.88 3.48
CA PRO A 174 3.15 -14.17 2.25
C PRO A 174 1.70 -13.69 2.20
N ALA A 175 0.75 -14.46 2.75
CA ALA A 175 -0.66 -14.07 2.72
C ALA A 175 -0.91 -12.89 3.67
N SER A 176 -0.40 -12.96 4.90
CA SER A 176 -0.46 -11.85 5.86
C SER A 176 0.24 -10.59 5.33
N SER A 177 1.37 -10.74 4.64
CA SER A 177 2.11 -9.62 4.03
C SER A 177 1.28 -8.91 2.98
N GLU A 178 0.63 -9.65 2.08
CA GLU A 178 -0.24 -9.06 1.06
C GLU A 178 -1.43 -8.35 1.70
N GLU A 179 -2.07 -8.95 2.72
CA GLU A 179 -3.19 -8.31 3.40
C GLU A 179 -2.81 -7.00 4.10
N ILE A 180 -1.58 -6.89 4.61
CA ILE A 180 -1.05 -5.62 5.12
C ILE A 180 -0.85 -4.64 3.97
N MET A 181 -0.33 -5.06 2.82
CA MET A 181 -0.14 -4.16 1.67
C MET A 181 -1.47 -3.69 1.08
N GLU A 182 -2.46 -4.58 0.97
CA GLU A 182 -3.85 -4.24 0.60
C GLU A 182 -4.36 -3.14 1.53
N LEU A 183 -4.27 -3.32 2.85
CA LEU A 183 -4.64 -2.32 3.85
C LEU A 183 -3.93 -0.98 3.63
N LEU A 184 -2.63 -0.97 3.33
CA LEU A 184 -1.91 0.27 3.06
C LEU A 184 -2.43 0.97 1.80
N ASP A 185 -2.76 0.22 0.75
CA ASP A 185 -3.38 0.78 -0.46
C ASP A 185 -4.78 1.35 -0.18
N GLU A 186 -5.56 0.73 0.72
CA GLU A 186 -6.85 1.29 1.17
C GLU A 186 -6.69 2.63 1.88
N LEU A 187 -5.69 2.73 2.76
CA LEU A 187 -5.41 3.95 3.50
C LEU A 187 -4.96 5.07 2.55
N VAL A 188 -4.12 4.78 1.55
CA VAL A 188 -3.72 5.75 0.53
C VAL A 188 -4.91 6.15 -0.34
N ALA A 189 -5.78 5.21 -0.71
CA ALA A 189 -7.01 5.49 -1.43
C ALA A 189 -7.94 6.44 -0.65
N ALA A 190 -7.95 6.35 0.68
CA ALA A 190 -8.64 7.26 1.58
C ALA A 190 -7.91 8.61 1.80
N GLY A 191 -6.83 8.89 1.07
CA GLY A 191 -6.09 10.15 1.08
C GLY A 191 -4.96 10.24 2.11
N ARG A 192 -4.53 9.11 2.71
CA ARG A 192 -3.40 9.10 3.65
C ARG A 192 -2.06 9.17 2.93
N THR A 193 -1.07 9.74 3.61
CA THR A 193 0.33 9.68 3.19
C THR A 193 1.02 8.52 3.88
N ILE A 194 1.80 7.71 3.14
CA ILE A 194 2.49 6.55 3.73
C ILE A 194 3.97 6.57 3.39
N VAL A 195 4.80 6.31 4.41
CA VAL A 195 6.22 6.02 4.27
C VAL A 195 6.50 4.64 4.84
N ILE A 196 7.14 3.78 4.07
CA ILE A 196 7.64 2.49 4.56
C ILE A 196 9.16 2.44 4.50
N SER A 197 9.81 1.74 5.41
CA SER A 197 11.13 1.16 5.15
C SER A 197 10.97 -0.27 4.66
N THR A 198 11.84 -0.69 3.75
CA THR A 198 11.94 -2.10 3.36
C THR A 198 13.33 -2.39 2.80
N HIS A 199 13.72 -3.65 2.79
CA HIS A 199 14.86 -4.16 2.01
C HIS A 199 14.39 -4.98 0.79
N ASP A 200 13.08 -5.16 0.64
CA ASP A 200 12.45 -5.80 -0.50
C ASP A 200 12.32 -4.81 -1.67
N VAL A 201 13.17 -5.00 -2.67
CA VAL A 201 13.21 -4.18 -3.88
C VAL A 201 12.00 -4.38 -4.77
N GLU A 202 11.39 -5.57 -4.76
CA GLU A 202 10.21 -5.88 -5.57
C GLU A 202 9.00 -5.16 -5.04
N LEU A 203 8.82 -5.22 -3.72
CA LEU A 203 7.78 -4.47 -3.03
C LEU A 203 7.93 -2.98 -3.29
N ALA A 204 9.12 -2.42 -3.05
CA ALA A 204 9.35 -0.99 -3.21
C ALA A 204 9.14 -0.51 -4.64
N TYR A 205 9.61 -1.28 -5.63
CA TYR A 205 9.50 -0.93 -7.04
C TYR A 205 8.05 -0.92 -7.54
N ARG A 206 7.27 -1.93 -7.13
CA ARG A 206 5.87 -2.08 -7.51
C ARG A 206 4.95 -1.09 -6.78
N TRP A 207 5.17 -0.89 -5.49
CA TRP A 207 4.20 -0.21 -4.62
C TRP A 207 4.40 1.30 -4.50
N ALA A 208 5.64 1.78 -4.51
CA ALA A 208 5.92 3.18 -4.17
C ALA A 208 5.78 4.14 -5.36
N ASP A 209 5.37 5.38 -5.06
CA ASP A 209 5.43 6.50 -6.01
C ASP A 209 6.83 7.12 -6.03
N THR A 210 7.47 7.15 -4.84
CA THR A 210 8.84 7.62 -4.66
C THR A 210 9.67 6.58 -3.91
N VAL A 211 10.84 6.27 -4.45
CA VAL A 211 11.83 5.40 -3.82
C VAL A 211 13.01 6.25 -3.38
N VAL A 212 13.48 6.03 -2.16
CA VAL A 212 14.71 6.61 -1.61
C VAL A 212 15.69 5.49 -1.35
N LEU A 213 16.76 5.42 -2.15
CA LEU A 213 17.85 4.47 -1.92
C LEU A 213 18.79 5.02 -0.85
N MET A 214 19.05 4.21 0.18
CA MET A 214 19.92 4.57 1.29
C MET A 214 21.05 3.56 1.46
N GLU A 215 22.24 4.07 1.79
CA GLU A 215 23.37 3.26 2.21
C GLU A 215 24.23 4.04 3.22
N GLN A 216 24.65 3.38 4.31
CA GLN A 216 25.55 3.95 5.32
C GLN A 216 25.15 5.36 5.82
N GLY A 217 23.85 5.61 5.97
CA GLY A 217 23.31 6.87 6.46
C GLY A 217 23.19 7.98 5.41
N MET A 218 23.48 7.70 4.14
CA MET A 218 23.37 8.64 3.03
C MET A 218 22.20 8.26 2.11
N VAL A 219 21.60 9.27 1.47
CA VAL A 219 20.64 9.08 0.38
C VAL A 219 21.43 9.02 -0.92
N LEU A 220 21.40 7.88 -1.60
CA LEU A 220 22.10 7.65 -2.87
C LEU A 220 21.27 8.13 -4.07
N ALA A 221 19.95 7.90 -4.01
CA ALA A 221 19.00 8.32 -5.03
C ALA A 221 17.63 8.58 -4.39
N SER A 222 16.86 9.49 -4.99
CA SER A 222 15.45 9.71 -4.66
C SER A 222 14.70 10.09 -5.93
N GLY A 223 13.61 9.38 -6.23
CA GLY A 223 12.84 9.64 -7.45
C GLY A 223 11.77 8.57 -7.67
N SER A 224 11.27 8.49 -8.90
CA SER A 224 10.35 7.41 -9.28
C SER A 224 11.04 6.04 -9.15
N PRO A 225 10.31 4.94 -8.96
CA PRO A 225 10.90 3.60 -8.94
C PRO A 225 11.76 3.29 -10.17
N GLY A 226 11.28 3.66 -11.36
CA GLY A 226 12.04 3.46 -12.61
C GLY A 226 13.38 4.18 -12.58
N ASP A 227 13.40 5.44 -12.17
CA ASP A 227 14.63 6.23 -12.09
C ASP A 227 15.57 5.70 -11.00
N ALA A 228 15.06 5.46 -9.80
CA ALA A 228 15.85 5.04 -8.64
C ALA A 228 16.52 3.68 -8.85
N PHE A 229 15.85 2.74 -9.53
CA PHE A 229 16.39 1.40 -9.80
C PHE A 229 17.09 1.26 -11.16
N SER A 230 17.13 2.31 -12.00
CA SER A 230 17.76 2.24 -13.33
C SER A 230 19.29 2.16 -13.30
N ASP A 231 19.94 2.71 -12.26
CA ASP A 231 21.39 2.77 -12.16
C ASP A 231 21.95 1.55 -11.41
N HIS A 232 22.50 0.60 -12.17
CA HIS A 232 23.15 -0.60 -11.61
C HIS A 232 24.33 -0.29 -10.68
N ALA A 233 25.04 0.83 -10.84
CA ALA A 233 26.13 1.20 -9.95
C ALA A 233 25.59 1.64 -8.59
N LEU A 234 24.49 2.40 -8.57
CA LEU A 234 23.82 2.80 -7.33
C LEU A 234 23.21 1.60 -6.60
N LEU A 235 22.57 0.67 -7.31
CA LEU A 235 22.06 -0.56 -6.70
C LEU A 235 23.17 -1.41 -6.11
N ARG A 236 24.31 -1.54 -6.82
CA ARG A 236 25.47 -2.27 -6.30
C ARG A 236 26.06 -1.60 -5.06
N ALA A 237 26.18 -0.28 -5.05
CA ALA A 237 26.61 0.47 -3.88
C ALA A 237 25.66 0.18 -2.69
N ALA A 238 24.35 0.32 -2.91
CA ALA A 238 23.32 -0.03 -1.94
C ALA A 238 23.25 -1.53 -1.58
N ARG A 239 24.05 -2.42 -2.20
CA ARG A 239 24.00 -3.88 -2.00
C ARG A 239 22.62 -4.47 -2.29
N LEU A 240 21.92 -3.88 -3.24
CA LEU A 240 20.60 -4.30 -3.72
C LEU A 240 20.73 -5.00 -5.06
N LYS A 241 19.74 -5.83 -5.37
CA LYS A 241 19.53 -6.38 -6.72
C LYS A 241 18.48 -5.53 -7.43
N PRO A 242 18.52 -5.43 -8.77
CA PRO A 242 17.41 -4.86 -9.50
C PRO A 242 16.14 -5.70 -9.30
N PRO A 243 14.95 -5.09 -9.30
CA PRO A 243 13.68 -5.79 -9.40
C PRO A 243 13.65 -6.70 -10.63
N TRP A 244 13.11 -7.91 -10.52
CA TRP A 244 13.12 -8.92 -11.59
C TRP A 244 12.47 -8.41 -12.88
N VAL A 245 11.38 -7.66 -12.75
CA VAL A 245 10.62 -7.13 -13.88
C VAL A 245 11.43 -6.08 -14.66
N LEU A 246 12.26 -5.30 -13.95
CA LEU A 246 13.17 -4.33 -14.54
C LEU A 246 14.39 -5.01 -15.18
N ASP A 247 14.95 -6.02 -14.52
CA ASP A 247 16.07 -6.80 -15.04
C ASP A 247 15.68 -7.50 -16.34
N LEU A 248 14.52 -8.17 -16.36
CA LEU A 248 13.96 -8.79 -17.55
C LEU A 248 13.70 -7.78 -18.68
N TYR A 249 13.11 -6.63 -18.34
CA TYR A 249 12.88 -5.55 -19.30
C TYR A 249 14.19 -5.10 -19.98
N ASN A 250 15.24 -4.87 -19.20
CA ASN A 250 16.54 -4.48 -19.73
C ASN A 250 17.17 -5.56 -20.62
N GLU A 251 17.08 -6.83 -20.23
CA GLU A 251 17.59 -7.95 -21.02
C GLU A 251 16.86 -8.09 -22.36
N LEU A 252 15.55 -7.86 -22.42
CA LEU A 252 14.78 -7.89 -23.67
C LEU A 252 15.11 -6.70 -24.59
N ILE A 253 15.39 -5.51 -24.04
CA ILE A 253 15.92 -4.37 -24.82
C ILE A 253 17.26 -4.73 -25.45
N LEU A 254 18.20 -5.28 -24.67
CA LEU A 254 19.54 -5.63 -25.17
C LEU A 254 19.51 -6.66 -26.31
N ARG A 255 18.46 -7.49 -26.34
CA ARG A 255 18.22 -8.48 -27.41
C ARG A 255 17.41 -7.93 -28.58
N ASN A 256 17.00 -6.67 -28.53
CA ASN A 256 16.09 -6.04 -29.51
C ASN A 256 14.76 -6.78 -29.65
N VAL A 257 14.26 -7.38 -28.56
CA VAL A 257 12.91 -8.01 -28.52
C VAL A 257 11.83 -6.96 -28.29
N ILE A 258 12.16 -5.91 -27.53
CA ILE A 258 11.30 -4.77 -27.25
C ILE A 258 12.05 -3.45 -27.42
N GLU A 259 11.34 -2.37 -27.72
CA GLU A 259 11.91 -1.03 -27.77
C GLU A 259 12.12 -0.43 -26.37
N ARG A 260 13.11 0.45 -26.23
CA ARG A 260 13.36 1.20 -24.99
C ARG A 260 12.28 2.27 -24.80
N GLY A 261 11.74 2.34 -23.58
CA GLY A 261 10.64 3.20 -23.17
C GLY A 261 10.56 3.32 -21.65
N ILE A 262 9.34 3.46 -21.13
CA ILE A 262 9.10 3.49 -19.68
C ILE A 262 9.17 2.06 -19.14
N PRO A 263 10.01 1.77 -18.12
CA PRO A 263 10.06 0.45 -17.53
C PRO A 263 8.74 0.05 -16.85
N PRO A 264 8.24 -1.18 -17.10
CA PRO A 264 7.01 -1.66 -16.47
C PRO A 264 7.21 -1.89 -14.96
N LYS A 265 6.19 -1.59 -14.16
CA LYS A 265 6.16 -1.77 -12.70
C LYS A 265 5.51 -3.08 -12.24
N SER A 266 4.70 -3.69 -13.11
CA SER A 266 3.90 -4.87 -12.79
C SER A 266 3.90 -5.87 -13.94
N VAL A 267 3.44 -7.10 -13.65
CA VAL A 267 3.23 -8.13 -14.68
C VAL A 267 2.22 -7.67 -15.72
N LEU A 268 1.19 -6.94 -15.30
CA LEU A 268 0.17 -6.39 -16.18
C LEU A 268 0.79 -5.41 -17.19
N GLU A 269 1.54 -4.42 -16.70
CA GLU A 269 2.24 -3.46 -17.58
C GLU A 269 3.26 -4.13 -18.48
N PHE A 270 3.97 -5.15 -17.97
CA PHE A 270 4.94 -5.90 -18.75
C PHE A 270 4.27 -6.66 -19.90
N THR A 271 3.14 -7.31 -19.61
CA THR A 271 2.38 -8.06 -20.62
C THR A 271 1.86 -7.14 -21.71
N ASP A 272 1.28 -5.99 -21.32
CA ASP A 272 0.83 -4.95 -22.26
C ASP A 272 1.96 -4.43 -23.15
N LEU A 273 3.15 -4.21 -22.57
CA LEU A 273 4.33 -3.79 -23.31
C LEU A 273 4.71 -4.82 -24.37
N ILE A 274 4.76 -6.11 -24.01
CA ILE A 274 5.09 -7.18 -24.94
C ILE A 274 4.06 -7.22 -26.07
N GLU A 275 2.77 -7.24 -25.75
CA GLU A 275 1.67 -7.29 -26.72
C GLU A 275 1.69 -6.10 -27.70
N ARG A 276 2.04 -4.91 -27.23
CA ARG A 276 2.21 -3.72 -28.07
C ARG A 276 3.39 -3.85 -29.05
N ASN A 277 4.45 -4.57 -28.66
CA ASN A 277 5.65 -4.78 -29.49
C ASN A 277 5.47 -5.95 -30.48
N THR A 278 4.71 -7.00 -30.15
CA THR A 278 4.55 -8.19 -31.02
C THR A 278 3.54 -8.06 -32.15
N ARG A 279 2.75 -6.96 -32.22
CA ARG A 279 1.67 -6.68 -33.21
C ARG A 279 1.39 -7.80 -34.23
N GLY A 280 0.41 -8.64 -33.89
CA GLY A 280 -0.21 -9.56 -34.83
C GLY A 280 -1.23 -10.53 -34.24
N HIS A 281 -1.10 -10.93 -32.98
CA HIS A 281 -2.00 -11.93 -32.38
C HIS A 281 -2.28 -11.59 -30.92
N LEU A 282 -3.38 -10.89 -30.67
CA LEU A 282 -4.08 -11.02 -29.39
C LEU A 282 -5.15 -12.11 -29.55
N PRO A 283 -5.45 -12.89 -28.50
CA PRO A 283 -6.28 -14.08 -28.66
C PRO A 283 -7.74 -13.83 -29.05
N GLN A 284 -8.35 -12.65 -28.80
CA GLN A 284 -9.76 -12.38 -29.14
C GLN A 284 -10.03 -10.87 -29.34
N ASP A 285 -10.98 -10.54 -30.23
CA ASP A 285 -11.39 -9.16 -30.53
C ASP A 285 -12.28 -8.54 -29.43
N GLU A 286 -12.91 -9.34 -28.56
CA GLU A 286 -13.73 -8.86 -27.45
C GLU A 286 -13.11 -9.24 -26.09
N PRO A 287 -12.85 -8.27 -25.20
CA PRO A 287 -12.36 -8.57 -23.86
C PRO A 287 -13.44 -9.22 -22.98
N GLY A 288 -13.00 -10.04 -22.04
CA GLY A 288 -13.83 -10.60 -20.97
C GLY A 288 -14.34 -9.51 -20.02
N ARG A 289 -15.33 -9.86 -19.20
CA ARG A 289 -15.99 -8.93 -18.29
C ARG A 289 -15.40 -9.03 -16.88
N VAL A 290 -15.20 -7.89 -16.21
CA VAL A 290 -14.81 -7.86 -14.80
C VAL A 290 -16.02 -7.47 -13.97
N TYR A 291 -16.58 -8.42 -13.24
CA TYR A 291 -17.67 -8.21 -12.30
C TYR A 291 -17.13 -7.82 -10.93
N VAL A 292 -17.85 -6.94 -10.22
CA VAL A 292 -17.49 -6.49 -8.86
C VAL A 292 -18.68 -6.73 -7.94
N CYS A 293 -18.45 -7.50 -6.89
CA CYS A 293 -19.43 -7.85 -5.88
C CYS A 293 -19.08 -7.18 -4.55
N ASP A 294 -20.06 -6.51 -3.95
CA ASP A 294 -19.99 -6.04 -2.57
C ASP A 294 -20.47 -7.16 -1.63
N ALA A 295 -19.54 -7.76 -0.89
CA ALA A 295 -19.86 -8.83 0.03
C ALA A 295 -20.75 -8.38 1.20
N ASP A 296 -20.88 -7.08 1.46
CA ASP A 296 -21.78 -6.53 2.48
C ASP A 296 -23.23 -6.42 1.95
N ALA A 297 -23.45 -6.46 0.63
CA ALA A 297 -24.76 -6.24 -0.02
C ALA A 297 -25.29 -7.46 -0.79
N THR A 298 -24.44 -8.43 -1.13
CA THR A 298 -24.80 -9.55 -2.00
C THR A 298 -24.78 -10.89 -1.24
N GLY A 299 -25.79 -11.74 -1.48
CA GLY A 299 -25.83 -13.10 -0.95
C GLY A 299 -25.03 -14.10 -1.80
N GLY A 300 -24.53 -15.18 -1.18
CA GLY A 300 -23.72 -16.18 -1.89
C GLY A 300 -24.44 -16.91 -3.03
N ASP A 301 -25.78 -16.97 -3.01
CA ASP A 301 -26.59 -17.61 -4.07
C ASP A 301 -26.43 -16.93 -5.43
N GLU A 302 -26.34 -15.60 -5.46
CA GLU A 302 -26.20 -14.84 -6.72
C GLU A 302 -24.83 -15.12 -7.38
N ILE A 303 -23.78 -15.19 -6.57
CA ILE A 303 -22.43 -15.52 -7.03
C ILE A 303 -22.38 -16.96 -7.56
N ARG A 304 -22.95 -17.91 -6.81
CA ARG A 304 -23.03 -19.31 -7.24
C ARG A 304 -23.84 -19.48 -8.53
N ALA A 305 -24.89 -18.69 -8.72
CA ALA A 305 -25.67 -18.70 -9.95
C ALA A 305 -24.84 -18.24 -11.17
N LEU A 306 -24.04 -17.18 -11.03
CA LEU A 306 -23.16 -16.70 -12.11
C LEU A 306 -22.06 -17.71 -12.48
N ILE A 307 -21.43 -18.32 -11.46
CA ILE A 307 -20.43 -19.37 -11.65
C ILE A 307 -21.08 -20.60 -12.31
N GLY A 308 -22.22 -21.04 -11.81
CA GLY A 308 -22.95 -22.20 -12.35
C GLY A 308 -23.49 -21.99 -13.76
N ALA A 309 -23.77 -20.74 -14.15
CA ALA A 309 -24.16 -20.37 -15.50
C ALA A 309 -22.97 -20.21 -16.48
N GLY A 310 -21.72 -20.31 -15.99
CA GLY A 310 -20.52 -20.10 -16.81
C GLY A 310 -20.35 -18.64 -17.27
N ILE A 311 -20.92 -17.67 -16.54
CA ILE A 311 -20.78 -16.24 -16.85
C ILE A 311 -19.44 -15.70 -16.32
N VAL A 312 -18.90 -16.34 -15.30
CA VAL A 312 -17.63 -16.00 -14.64
C VAL A 312 -16.73 -17.22 -14.70
N ASP A 313 -15.53 -17.03 -15.26
CA ASP A 313 -14.50 -18.06 -15.38
C ASP A 313 -13.59 -18.11 -14.17
N HIS A 314 -13.33 -16.95 -13.53
CA HIS A 314 -12.43 -16.84 -12.36
C HIS A 314 -13.02 -15.97 -11.25
N VAL A 315 -12.75 -16.33 -10.00
CA VAL A 315 -13.21 -15.58 -8.83
C VAL A 315 -12.01 -15.19 -7.97
N GLY A 316 -11.93 -13.91 -7.63
CA GLY A 316 -10.97 -13.39 -6.67
C GLY A 316 -11.64 -12.65 -5.51
N ALA A 317 -11.01 -12.65 -4.34
CA ALA A 317 -11.47 -11.88 -3.19
C ALA A 317 -10.34 -11.02 -2.59
N MET A 318 -10.66 -9.75 -2.33
CA MET A 318 -9.73 -8.75 -1.82
C MET A 318 -10.20 -8.18 -0.47
N GLY A 319 -9.29 -8.14 0.50
CA GLY A 319 -9.59 -7.79 1.88
C GLY A 319 -10.09 -8.98 2.71
N SER A 320 -9.77 -8.98 4.01
CA SER A 320 -10.04 -10.10 4.92
C SER A 320 -11.54 -10.44 5.01
N ARG A 321 -12.42 -9.42 5.10
CA ARG A 321 -13.88 -9.63 5.17
C ARG A 321 -14.45 -10.31 3.92
N ALA A 322 -13.95 -9.95 2.74
CA ALA A 322 -14.38 -10.58 1.49
C ALA A 322 -13.92 -12.04 1.39
N LYS A 323 -12.69 -12.33 1.86
CA LYS A 323 -12.16 -13.71 1.93
C LYS A 323 -12.95 -14.56 2.93
N GLU A 324 -13.29 -14.00 4.08
CA GLU A 324 -14.17 -14.65 5.08
C GLU A 324 -15.57 -14.92 4.55
N PHE A 325 -16.16 -13.94 3.85
CA PHE A 325 -17.44 -14.11 3.16
C PHE A 325 -17.38 -15.26 2.16
N ALA A 326 -16.37 -15.29 1.29
CA ALA A 326 -16.22 -16.36 0.31
C ALA A 326 -16.08 -17.75 0.97
N ASN A 327 -15.31 -17.84 2.06
CA ASN A 327 -15.17 -19.08 2.81
C ASN A 327 -16.49 -19.53 3.46
N ARG A 328 -17.23 -18.60 4.08
CA ARG A 328 -18.54 -18.89 4.69
C ARG A 328 -19.57 -19.37 3.66
N GLU A 329 -19.56 -18.76 2.48
CA GLU A 329 -20.44 -19.09 1.36
C GLU A 329 -19.92 -20.26 0.51
N VAL A 330 -18.79 -20.86 0.88
CA VAL A 330 -18.15 -21.99 0.18
C VAL A 330 -17.88 -21.68 -1.30
N ILE A 331 -17.42 -20.46 -1.57
CA ILE A 331 -17.01 -19.99 -2.90
C ILE A 331 -15.51 -20.27 -3.05
N LEU A 332 -15.15 -21.02 -4.09
CA LEU A 332 -13.74 -21.25 -4.43
C LEU A 332 -13.14 -19.99 -5.05
N LEU A 333 -11.95 -19.62 -4.58
CA LEU A 333 -11.22 -18.44 -5.05
C LEU A 333 -9.99 -18.88 -5.84
N ASP A 334 -9.88 -18.40 -7.08
CA ASP A 334 -8.69 -18.53 -7.92
C ASP A 334 -7.60 -17.55 -7.48
N PHE A 335 -8.02 -16.37 -7.01
CA PHE A 335 -7.11 -15.28 -6.63
C PHE A 335 -7.42 -14.72 -5.24
N THR A 336 -6.39 -14.60 -4.40
CA THR A 336 -6.48 -13.99 -3.05
C THR A 336 -5.49 -12.84 -2.84
N TYR A 337 -4.78 -12.46 -3.91
CA TYR A 337 -3.73 -11.44 -3.95
C TYR A 337 -3.62 -10.87 -5.36
N GLY A 338 -3.24 -9.59 -5.48
CA GLY A 338 -3.19 -8.87 -6.76
C GLY A 338 -4.47 -9.03 -7.58
N VAL A 339 -5.62 -9.10 -6.91
CA VAL A 339 -6.89 -9.57 -7.49
C VAL A 339 -7.30 -8.71 -8.69
N ILE A 340 -7.20 -7.38 -8.57
CA ILE A 340 -7.60 -6.45 -9.63
C ILE A 340 -6.76 -6.68 -10.89
N ASP A 341 -5.43 -6.65 -10.77
CA ASP A 341 -4.52 -6.79 -11.91
C ASP A 341 -4.67 -8.18 -12.59
N LYS A 342 -4.90 -9.24 -11.80
CA LYS A 342 -5.19 -10.58 -12.37
C LYS A 342 -6.52 -10.62 -13.11
N CYS A 343 -7.57 -10.04 -12.56
CA CYS A 343 -8.86 -9.93 -13.23
C CYS A 343 -8.77 -9.14 -14.53
N ILE A 344 -7.96 -8.06 -14.56
CA ILE A 344 -7.64 -7.34 -15.80
C ILE A 344 -6.94 -8.29 -16.78
N LEU A 345 -5.86 -8.97 -16.37
CA LEU A 345 -5.15 -9.94 -17.22
C LEU A 345 -6.08 -11.01 -17.81
N LYS A 346 -7.07 -11.48 -17.04
CA LYS A 346 -8.08 -12.44 -17.53
C LYS A 346 -9.02 -11.82 -18.55
N ALA A 347 -9.52 -10.62 -18.28
CA ALA A 347 -10.36 -9.90 -19.23
C ALA A 347 -9.64 -9.67 -20.57
N LEU A 348 -8.34 -9.40 -20.56
CA LEU A 348 -7.56 -9.19 -21.79
C LEU A 348 -7.45 -10.42 -22.69
N ILE A 349 -7.67 -11.63 -22.16
CA ILE A 349 -7.68 -12.87 -22.94
C ILE A 349 -9.09 -13.41 -23.19
N GLY A 350 -10.13 -12.60 -22.96
CA GLY A 350 -11.53 -12.96 -23.18
C GLY A 350 -12.20 -13.67 -21.99
N GLU A 351 -11.48 -13.94 -20.91
CA GLU A 351 -12.00 -14.63 -19.73
C GLU A 351 -12.68 -13.63 -18.78
N SER A 352 -13.91 -13.93 -18.37
CA SER A 352 -14.67 -13.10 -17.42
C SER A 352 -14.30 -13.47 -15.98
N SER A 353 -14.22 -12.47 -15.12
CA SER A 353 -13.81 -12.67 -13.73
C SER A 353 -14.69 -11.89 -12.75
N LEU A 354 -14.75 -12.35 -11.50
CA LEU A 354 -15.49 -11.73 -10.41
C LEU A 354 -14.54 -11.32 -9.29
N ILE A 355 -14.62 -10.06 -8.89
CA ILE A 355 -13.93 -9.51 -7.72
C ILE A 355 -14.93 -9.39 -6.57
N ILE A 356 -14.71 -10.14 -5.50
CA ILE A 356 -15.44 -10.00 -4.23
C ILE A 356 -14.66 -9.03 -3.34
N THR A 357 -15.29 -7.95 -2.91
CA THR A 357 -14.67 -6.97 -2.01
C THR A 357 -15.71 -6.32 -1.08
N THR A 358 -15.32 -5.33 -0.27
CA THR A 358 -16.21 -4.64 0.67
C THR A 358 -15.90 -3.15 0.76
N GLY A 359 -16.92 -2.32 0.97
CA GLY A 359 -16.76 -0.90 1.32
C GLY A 359 -15.91 -0.08 0.32
N GLY A 360 -14.96 0.72 0.84
CA GLY A 360 -14.14 1.64 0.05
C GLY A 360 -13.26 0.98 -1.03
N MET A 361 -13.12 -0.34 -0.99
CA MET A 361 -12.41 -1.09 -2.03
C MET A 361 -13.15 -1.23 -3.34
N ILE A 362 -14.48 -1.07 -3.34
CA ILE A 362 -15.27 -1.04 -4.58
C ILE A 362 -14.81 0.14 -5.45
N ASP A 363 -14.72 1.33 -4.86
CA ASP A 363 -14.24 2.52 -5.56
C ASP A 363 -12.79 2.38 -6.01
N HIS A 364 -11.94 1.70 -5.24
CA HIS A 364 -10.57 1.41 -5.61
C HIS A 364 -10.50 0.49 -6.84
N VAL A 365 -11.27 -0.60 -6.88
CA VAL A 365 -11.37 -1.51 -8.04
C VAL A 365 -11.80 -0.74 -9.29
N HIS A 366 -12.87 0.04 -9.19
CA HIS A 366 -13.37 0.85 -10.30
C HIS A 366 -12.34 1.87 -10.78
N ARG A 367 -11.66 2.56 -9.86
CA ARG A 367 -10.61 3.53 -10.22
C ARG A 367 -9.45 2.86 -10.92
N ARG A 368 -8.92 1.75 -10.39
CA ARG A 368 -7.77 1.04 -10.96
C ARG A 368 -8.06 0.50 -12.37
N ILE A 369 -9.25 -0.06 -12.60
CA ILE A 369 -9.66 -0.55 -13.94
C ILE A 369 -9.83 0.62 -14.92
N ARG A 370 -10.35 1.77 -14.47
CA ARG A 370 -10.43 2.98 -15.30
C ARG A 370 -9.05 3.55 -15.64
N GLU A 371 -8.16 3.66 -14.65
CA GLU A 371 -6.77 4.12 -14.85
C GLU A 371 -6.07 3.23 -15.88
N TYR A 372 -6.16 1.91 -15.71
CA TYR A 372 -5.64 0.96 -16.69
C TYR A 372 -6.25 1.16 -18.08
N SER A 373 -7.56 1.35 -18.20
CA SER A 373 -8.21 1.55 -19.50
C SER A 373 -7.72 2.83 -20.20
N LEU A 374 -7.47 3.89 -19.45
CA LEU A 374 -6.92 5.15 -19.95
C LEU A 374 -5.46 5.00 -20.40
N GLU A 375 -4.63 4.30 -19.62
CA GLU A 375 -3.19 4.09 -19.90
C GLU A 375 -2.96 3.10 -21.04
N SER A 376 -3.76 2.03 -21.09
CA SER A 376 -3.64 0.96 -22.08
C SER A 376 -4.30 1.33 -23.41
N GLY A 377 -5.33 2.18 -23.38
CA GLY A 377 -6.24 2.44 -24.50
C GLY A 377 -7.27 1.33 -24.73
N ARG A 378 -7.30 0.31 -23.86
CA ARG A 378 -8.26 -0.80 -23.93
C ARG A 378 -9.47 -0.49 -23.06
N MET A 379 -10.67 -0.66 -23.60
CA MET A 379 -11.90 -0.40 -22.88
C MET A 379 -12.27 -1.60 -22.01
N LEU A 380 -12.00 -1.52 -20.71
CA LEU A 380 -12.51 -2.46 -19.71
C LEU A 380 -13.48 -1.74 -18.75
N ALA A 381 -14.51 -2.45 -18.32
CA ALA A 381 -15.48 -1.96 -17.36
C ALA A 381 -15.59 -2.91 -16.17
N ALA A 382 -15.59 -2.32 -14.96
CA ALA A 382 -16.01 -2.99 -13.75
C ALA A 382 -17.55 -2.97 -13.66
N ILE A 383 -18.18 -4.13 -13.74
CA ILE A 383 -19.62 -4.31 -13.78
C ILE A 383 -20.11 -4.66 -12.36
N PRO A 384 -20.93 -3.81 -11.71
CA PRO A 384 -21.43 -4.11 -10.37
C PRO A 384 -22.43 -5.28 -10.41
N LEU A 385 -22.38 -6.11 -9.38
CA LEU A 385 -23.21 -7.29 -9.19
C LEU A 385 -24.22 -6.99 -8.07
N GLY A 386 -25.52 -7.14 -8.34
CA GLY A 386 -26.58 -6.86 -7.37
C GLY A 386 -26.75 -5.37 -7.00
N GLY A 387 -27.44 -4.59 -7.84
CA GLY A 387 -27.88 -3.23 -7.50
C GLY A 387 -28.25 -2.38 -8.71
N ARG A 388 -29.51 -1.92 -8.79
CA ARG A 388 -30.04 -1.04 -9.84
C ARG A 388 -29.15 0.19 -10.07
N ARG A 389 -28.35 0.18 -11.14
CA ARG A 389 -27.96 1.36 -11.92
C ARG A 389 -27.91 1.02 -13.42
N GLU A 390 -28.99 0.47 -13.94
CA GLU A 390 -29.42 0.80 -15.30
C GLU A 390 -30.23 2.10 -15.24
N ALA A 391 -29.53 3.25 -15.25
CA ALA A 391 -30.04 4.53 -15.72
C ALA A 391 -28.89 5.56 -15.73
N GLN A 392 -28.73 6.23 -16.87
CA GLN A 392 -27.76 7.31 -17.15
C GLN A 392 -26.29 6.93 -17.39
N MET A 393 -26.06 6.12 -18.42
CA MET A 393 -24.97 6.39 -19.37
C MET A 393 -25.49 6.19 -20.81
N SER A 394 -26.61 6.82 -21.14
CA SER A 394 -26.94 7.10 -22.55
C SER A 394 -26.06 8.26 -22.98
N GLY A 395 -25.20 8.02 -23.98
CA GLY A 395 -24.20 8.96 -24.43
C GLY A 395 -24.79 10.29 -24.89
N GLU A 396 -24.28 11.37 -24.32
CA GLU A 396 -24.04 12.62 -25.02
C GLU A 396 -22.69 13.20 -24.54
N PRO A 397 -21.88 13.79 -25.42
CA PRO A 397 -20.59 14.35 -25.06
C PRO A 397 -20.81 15.67 -24.32
N ILE A 398 -20.33 15.77 -23.08
CA ILE A 398 -20.22 17.06 -22.40
C ILE A 398 -19.05 17.81 -23.03
N VAL A 399 -19.37 18.81 -23.86
CA VAL A 399 -18.43 19.80 -24.38
C VAL A 399 -18.21 20.85 -23.29
N TRP A 400 -16.96 20.93 -22.83
CA TRP A 400 -16.27 21.93 -21.99
C TRP A 400 -17.07 22.81 -21.02
#